data_AF-A0A5B0LTB7-F1
#
_entry.id   AF-A0A5B0LTB7-F1
#
_cell.length_a   1.000
_cell.length_b   1.000
_cell.length_c   1.000
_cell.angle_alpha   90.00
_cell.angle_beta   90.00
_cell.angle_gamma   90.00
#
_symmetry.space_group_name_H-M   'P 1'
#
loop_
_entity.id
_entity.type
_entity.pdbx_description
1 polymer ?
#
loop_
_entity_poly.entity_id
_entity_poly.type
_entity_poly.pdbx_seq_one_letter_code
_entity_poly.pdbx_strand_id
1 'polypeptide(L)'
;METYLNIAMIPDNDHRTRERLIDQGITHWSFFRMSNEDDLKQLGFPPGVARLLWEGVPRLQEYCDGIENNRRIVSPTPIPGPSK
;
A
#
# COMPACT_ATOMS: atom_id res chain seq x y z
N MET A 1 3.91 1.11 -6.78
CA MET A 1 4.70 1.54 -5.62
C MET A 1 4.19 2.85 -5.03
N GLU A 2 3.91 3.87 -5.85
CA GLU A 2 3.46 5.21 -5.41
C GLU A 2 2.23 5.21 -4.50
N THR A 3 1.17 4.49 -4.85
CA THR A 3 -0.04 4.37 -4.02
C THR A 3 0.28 3.86 -2.62
N TYR A 4 1.20 2.91 -2.53
CA TYR A 4 1.61 2.34 -1.26
C TYR A 4 2.44 3.31 -0.43
N LEU A 5 3.37 4.06 -1.05
CA LEU A 5 4.12 5.12 -0.35
C LEU A 5 3.18 6.17 0.23
N ASN A 6 2.14 6.55 -0.50
CA ASN A 6 1.11 7.47 -0.01
C ASN A 6 0.34 6.88 1.20
N ILE A 7 -0.04 5.60 1.14
CA ILE A 7 -0.72 4.90 2.25
C ILE A 7 0.21 4.76 3.48
N ALA A 8 1.50 4.53 3.25
CA ALA A 8 2.55 4.50 4.26
C ALA A 8 2.89 5.90 4.81
N MET A 9 2.20 6.97 4.40
CA MET A 9 2.46 8.37 4.78
C MET A 9 3.86 8.85 4.41
N ILE A 10 4.46 8.27 3.38
CA ILE A 10 5.75 8.72 2.84
C ILE A 10 5.45 9.80 1.79
N PRO A 11 5.85 11.06 2.02
CA PRO A 11 5.53 12.14 1.11
C PRO A 11 6.25 11.97 -0.23
N ASP A 12 5.64 12.52 -1.28
CA ASP A 12 6.20 12.43 -2.64
C ASP A 12 7.59 13.09 -2.76
N ASN A 13 7.80 14.14 -1.98
CA ASN A 13 9.04 14.89 -1.88
C ASN A 13 10.16 14.14 -1.13
N ASP A 14 9.89 12.94 -0.60
CA ASP A 14 10.91 12.12 0.08
C ASP A 14 11.75 11.34 -0.94
N HIS A 15 12.53 12.09 -1.72
CA HIS A 15 13.41 11.56 -2.76
C HIS A 15 14.42 10.55 -2.19
N ARG A 16 14.91 10.78 -0.96
CA ARG A 16 15.86 9.88 -0.29
C ARG A 16 15.29 8.48 -0.11
N THR A 17 14.05 8.37 0.37
CA THR A 17 13.39 7.07 0.54
C THR A 17 13.17 6.39 -0.81
N ARG A 18 12.81 7.15 -1.85
CA ARG A 18 12.58 6.63 -3.21
C ARG A 18 13.85 6.14 -3.87
N GLU A 19 14.92 6.92 -3.81
CA GLU A 19 16.24 6.52 -4.30
C GLU A 19 16.72 5.26 -3.59
N ARG A 20 16.50 5.16 -2.27
CA ARG A 20 16.86 3.96 -1.50
C ARG A 20 16.08 2.72 -1.95
N LEU A 21 14.79 2.86 -2.26
CA LEU A 21 13.99 1.76 -2.80
C LEU A 21 14.54 1.26 -4.13
N ILE A 22 14.96 2.18 -4.99
CA ILE A 22 15.56 1.84 -6.29
C ILE A 22 16.93 1.17 -6.10
N ASP A 23 17.77 1.70 -5.22
CA ASP A 23 19.08 1.16 -4.87
C ASP A 23 19.00 -0.28 -4.32
N GLN A 24 17.98 -0.55 -3.51
CA GLN A 24 17.71 -1.88 -2.97
C GLN A 24 16.92 -2.79 -3.93
N GLY A 25 16.59 -2.31 -5.14
CA GLY A 25 15.84 -3.07 -6.15
C GLY A 25 14.37 -3.34 -5.79
N ILE A 26 13.81 -2.60 -4.83
CA ILE A 26 12.44 -2.78 -4.36
C ILE A 26 11.49 -2.02 -5.30
N THR A 27 10.90 -2.76 -6.23
CA THR A 27 9.96 -2.24 -7.24
C THR A 27 8.49 -2.43 -6.84
N HIS A 28 8.21 -3.39 -5.96
CA HIS A 28 6.87 -3.76 -5.53
C HIS A 28 6.71 -3.78 -4.01
N TRP A 29 5.58 -3.26 -3.54
CA TRP A 29 5.24 -3.21 -2.11
C TRP A 29 5.07 -4.60 -1.47
N SER A 30 4.82 -5.63 -2.28
CA SER A 30 4.67 -7.01 -1.79
C SER A 30 5.92 -7.54 -1.09
N PHE A 31 7.09 -6.94 -1.37
CA PHE A 31 8.32 -7.20 -0.64
C PHE A 31 8.18 -6.92 0.86
N PHE A 32 7.54 -5.80 1.22
CA PHE A 32 7.32 -5.41 2.61
C PHE A 32 6.37 -6.34 3.37
N ARG A 33 5.58 -7.17 2.68
CA ARG A 33 4.76 -8.21 3.33
C ARG A 33 5.62 -9.33 3.90
N MET A 34 6.78 -9.56 3.30
CA MET A 34 7.74 -10.60 3.71
C MET A 34 8.85 -10.04 4.60
N SER A 35 9.08 -8.73 4.57
CA SER A 35 10.06 -8.03 5.40
C SER A 35 9.45 -7.49 6.70
N ASN A 36 10.26 -7.40 7.73
CA ASN A 36 9.90 -6.74 8.99
C ASN A 36 10.71 -5.43 9.18
N GLU A 37 10.45 -4.69 10.26
CA GLU A 37 11.11 -3.41 10.52
C GLU A 37 12.65 -3.54 10.59
N ASP A 38 13.16 -4.67 11.09
CA ASP A 38 14.59 -4.91 11.21
C ASP A 38 15.26 -5.19 9.86
N ASP A 39 14.64 -6.02 9.01
CA ASP A 39 15.09 -6.22 7.62
C ASP A 39 15.23 -4.87 6.89
N LEU A 40 14.27 -3.96 7.07
CA LEU A 40 14.30 -2.63 6.45
C LEU A 40 15.43 -1.76 7.02
N LYS A 41 15.72 -1.83 8.32
CA LYS A 41 16.88 -1.14 8.90
C LYS A 41 18.20 -1.69 8.33
N GLN A 42 18.30 -3.00 8.13
CA GLN A 42 19.47 -3.65 7.55
C GLN A 42 19.69 -3.26 6.08
N LEU A 43 18.61 -3.04 5.32
CA LEU A 43 18.63 -2.46 3.96
C LEU A 43 18.98 -0.96 3.96
N GLY A 44 19.20 -0.37 5.14
CA GLY A 44 19.65 1.00 5.30
C GLY A 44 18.53 2.03 5.25
N PHE A 45 17.28 1.64 5.52
CA PHE A 45 16.20 2.59 5.76
C PHE A 45 16.32 3.19 7.17
N PRO A 46 16.03 4.50 7.33
CA PRO A 46 15.91 5.11 8.65
C PRO A 46 14.86 4.37 9.49
N PRO A 47 15.03 4.25 10.82
CA PRO A 47 14.07 3.55 11.68
C PRO A 47 12.65 4.10 11.57
N GLY A 48 12.49 5.41 11.38
CA GLY A 48 11.17 6.02 11.14
C GLY A 48 10.53 5.57 9.82
N VAL A 49 11.30 5.51 8.73
CA VAL A 49 10.82 5.10 7.41
C VAL A 49 10.56 3.59 7.37
N ALA A 50 11.44 2.79 7.96
CA ALA A 50 11.25 1.34 8.10
C ALA A 50 9.91 1.02 8.77
N ARG A 51 9.60 1.73 9.86
CA ARG A 51 8.33 1.59 10.56
C ARG A 51 7.13 2.01 9.71
N LEU A 52 7.22 3.13 8.99
CA LEU A 52 6.16 3.59 8.07
C LEU A 52 5.87 2.59 6.95
N LEU A 53 6.92 2.02 6.34
CA LEU A 53 6.78 0.97 5.34
C LEU A 53 6.11 -0.27 5.94
N TRP A 54 6.65 -0.78 7.06
CA TRP A 54 6.09 -1.96 7.72
C TRP A 54 4.61 -1.76 8.14
N GLU A 55 4.26 -0.63 8.76
CA GLU A 55 2.88 -0.27 9.10
C GLU A 55 2.01 0.04 7.87
N GLY A 56 2.61 0.39 6.73
CA GLY A 56 1.90 0.62 5.48
C GLY A 56 1.27 -0.65 4.90
N VAL A 57 1.80 -1.83 5.22
CA VAL A 57 1.28 -3.12 4.72
C VAL A 57 -0.12 -3.44 5.23
N PRO A 58 -0.40 -3.46 6.56
CA PRO A 58 -1.75 -3.66 7.05
C PRO A 58 -2.70 -2.56 6.59
N ARG A 59 -2.26 -1.30 6.51
CA ARG A 59 -3.08 -0.18 5.99
C ARG A 59 -3.47 -0.37 4.53
N LEU A 60 -2.55 -0.87 3.70
CA LEU A 60 -2.86 -1.20 2.31
C LEU A 60 -3.86 -2.35 2.22
N GLN A 61 -3.75 -3.34 3.11
CA GLN A 61 -4.69 -4.45 3.15
C GLN A 61 -6.10 -3.96 3.52
N GLU A 62 -6.23 -3.10 4.53
CA GLU A 62 -7.49 -2.46 4.90
C GLU A 62 -8.05 -1.58 3.76
N TYR A 63 -7.18 -0.86 3.04
CA TYR A 63 -7.57 -0.08 1.88
C TYR A 63 -8.14 -0.97 0.76
N CYS A 64 -7.46 -2.09 0.44
CA CYS A 64 -7.96 -3.06 -0.55
C CYS A 64 -9.27 -3.72 -0.13
N ASP A 65 -9.39 -4.12 1.14
CA ASP A 65 -10.61 -4.74 1.69
C ASP A 65 -11.80 -3.77 1.67
N GLY A 66 -11.57 -2.52 2.08
CA GLY A 66 -12.58 -1.45 2.06
C GLY A 66 -13.05 -1.07 0.64
N ILE A 67 -12.15 -1.08 -0.35
CA ILE A 67 -12.51 -0.89 -1.77
C ILE A 67 -13.40 -2.03 -2.27
N GLU A 68 -13.10 -3.28 -1.93
CA GLU A 68 -13.91 -4.44 -2.32
C GLU A 68 -15.30 -4.41 -1.68
N ASN A 69 -15.39 -3.99 -0.42
CA ASN A 69 -16.66 -3.82 0.27
C ASN A 69 -17.51 -2.70 -0.39
N ASN A 70 -16.87 -1.59 -0.80
CA ASN A 70 -17.52 -0.52 -1.56
C ASN A 70 -17.92 -0.96 -2.99
N ARG A 71 -17.19 -1.89 -3.62
CA ARG A 71 -17.55 -2.43 -4.95
C ARG A 71 -18.79 -3.31 -4.91
N ARG A 72 -19.05 -4.01 -3.79
CA ARG A 72 -20.26 -4.84 -3.63
C ARG A 72 -21.54 -4.02 -3.49
N ILE A 73 -21.50 -2.83 -2.91
CA ILE A 73 -22.68 -1.96 -2.79
C ILE A 73 -23.08 -1.28 -4.11
N VAL A 74 -22.17 -1.18 -5.09
CA VAL A 74 -22.44 -0.63 -6.43
C VAL A 74 -22.74 -1.69 -7.48
N SER A 75 -23.01 -2.94 -7.07
CA SER A 75 -23.60 -3.93 -7.97
C SER A 75 -24.94 -3.39 -8.44
N PRO A 76 -25.16 -3.07 -9.74
CA PRO A 76 -26.46 -2.63 -10.21
C PRO A 76 -27.42 -3.79 -10.04
N THR A 77 -28.31 -3.69 -9.07
CA THR A 77 -29.48 -4.55 -8.97
C THR A 77 -30.19 -4.47 -10.32
N PRO A 78 -30.41 -5.58 -11.04
CA PRO A 78 -31.22 -5.55 -12.24
C PRO A 78 -32.64 -5.14 -11.83
N ILE A 79 -33.01 -3.93 -12.19
CA ILE A 79 -34.35 -3.39 -12.01
C ILE A 79 -35.29 -4.32 -12.81
N PRO A 80 -36.24 -5.03 -12.18
CA PRO A 80 -37.22 -5.79 -12.96
C PRO A 80 -38.02 -4.79 -13.79
N GLY A 81 -37.91 -4.91 -15.12
CA GLY A 81 -38.68 -4.10 -16.05
C GLY A 81 -40.18 -4.28 -15.83
N PRO A 82 -41.02 -3.27 -16.14
CA PRO A 82 -42.44 -3.33 -15.86
C PRO A 82 -43.09 -4.44 -16.69
N SER A 83 -43.72 -5.40 -16.01
CA SER A 83 -44.57 -6.41 -16.65
C SER A 83 -45.73 -5.71 -17.36
N LYS A 84 -45.89 -6.06 -18.63
CA LYS A 84 -46.91 -5.59 -19.56
C LYS A 84 -48.29 -6.16 -19.24
#